data_AF-A0A853R495-F1
#
_entry.id   AF-A0A853R495-F1
#
_cell.length_a   1.000
_cell.length_b   1.000
_cell.length_c   1.000
_cell.angle_alpha   90.00
_cell.angle_beta   90.00
_cell.angle_gamma   90.00
#
_symmetry.space_group_name_H-M   'P 1'
#
loop_
_entity.id
_entity.type
_entity.pdbx_description
1 polymer ?
#
loop_
_entity_poly.entity_id
_entity_poly.type
_entity_poly.pdbx_seq_one_letter_code
_entity_poly.pdbx_strand_id
1 'polypeptide(L)'
;MELLEVLKSKEIDIYISLFMTLLGLVLGLIIDSFKQRNLQGENQVNCQVTSITVNNIVKQQANQKNSSSNDDDMMFFIGFFLLVTGVVYLFNRLEILNFLYYLTVFIVSLWSGGILHSLFKGKFTGWRWFANLAFYGVFFIVTFHIVNKAITPNFAPTNFKFSQQIINAYGLLGLSDYFSFLDFKWFIFHLLGVLLLSFSMIRLSLSTTYFAVMGNYITSNYEQEPWLAKRTRKYANFWRNIVYLSICLFISYYLIAGDFFMWFEYQFPREMEIFINKVLHGS
;
A
#
# COMPACT_ATOMS: atom_id res chain seq x y z
N MET A 1 0.64 5.15 31.02
CA MET A 1 0.46 4.04 30.07
C MET A 1 1.65 3.13 30.23
N GLU A 2 1.42 2.02 30.91
CA GLU A 2 2.46 1.05 31.24
C GLU A 2 2.92 0.30 29.99
N LEU A 3 4.19 -0.07 29.95
CA LEU A 3 4.82 -0.84 28.87
C LEU A 3 4.03 -2.14 28.55
N LEU A 4 3.30 -2.66 29.55
CA LEU A 4 2.39 -3.81 29.44
C LEU A 4 1.14 -3.53 28.59
N GLU A 5 0.59 -2.31 28.64
CA GLU A 5 -0.55 -1.89 27.80
C GLU A 5 -0.10 -1.72 26.35
N VAL A 6 1.11 -1.20 26.11
CA VAL A 6 1.71 -1.06 24.77
C VAL A 6 2.05 -2.43 24.18
N LEU A 7 2.51 -3.38 25.00
CA LEU A 7 2.73 -4.77 24.56
C LEU A 7 1.40 -5.46 24.23
N LYS A 8 0.39 -5.34 25.10
CA LYS A 8 -0.96 -5.87 24.83
C LYS A 8 -1.60 -5.26 23.60
N SER A 9 -1.47 -3.95 23.38
CA SER A 9 -2.06 -3.30 22.20
C SER A 9 -1.37 -3.77 20.92
N LYS A 10 -0.05 -3.94 20.93
CA LYS A 10 0.72 -4.47 19.79
C LYS A 10 0.39 -5.92 19.47
N GLU A 11 0.17 -6.75 20.49
CA GLU A 11 -0.30 -8.12 20.31
C GLU A 11 -1.68 -8.15 19.64
N ILE A 12 -2.61 -7.30 20.09
CA ILE A 12 -3.95 -7.20 19.49
C ILE A 12 -3.85 -6.82 18.00
N ASP A 13 -3.02 -5.85 17.63
CA ASP A 13 -2.86 -5.45 16.23
C ASP A 13 -2.26 -6.56 15.35
N ILE A 14 -1.31 -7.33 15.90
CA ILE A 14 -0.75 -8.52 15.25
C ILE A 14 -1.84 -9.59 15.06
N TYR A 15 -2.66 -9.86 16.09
CA TYR A 15 -3.75 -10.84 16.01
C TYR A 15 -4.83 -10.42 15.00
N ILE A 16 -5.21 -9.15 14.95
CA ILE A 16 -6.17 -8.64 13.96
C ILE A 16 -5.58 -8.76 12.55
N SER A 17 -4.31 -8.41 12.36
CA SER A 17 -3.63 -8.56 11.08
C SER A 17 -3.56 -10.02 10.63
N LEU A 18 -3.26 -10.94 11.56
CA LEU A 18 -3.26 -12.38 11.31
C LEU A 18 -4.66 -12.88 10.96
N PHE A 19 -5.68 -12.45 11.69
CA PHE A 19 -7.08 -12.79 11.43
C PHE A 19 -7.50 -12.32 10.03
N MET A 20 -7.21 -11.07 9.66
CA MET A 20 -7.51 -10.54 8.32
C MET A 20 -6.77 -11.28 7.22
N THR A 21 -5.52 -11.69 7.50
CA THR A 21 -4.72 -12.52 6.59
C THR A 21 -5.36 -13.88 6.37
N LEU A 22 -5.70 -14.59 7.45
CA LEU A 22 -6.33 -15.91 7.41
C LEU A 22 -7.71 -15.83 6.74
N LEU A 23 -8.55 -14.85 7.11
CA LEU A 23 -9.86 -14.63 6.52
C LEU A 23 -9.74 -14.36 5.02
N GLY A 24 -8.84 -13.47 4.62
CA GLY A 24 -8.57 -13.19 3.21
C GLY A 24 -8.15 -14.46 2.47
N LEU A 25 -7.12 -15.16 2.95
CA LEU A 25 -6.63 -16.40 2.35
C LEU A 25 -7.75 -17.44 2.16
N VAL A 26 -8.52 -17.71 3.23
CA VAL A 26 -9.62 -18.70 3.20
C VAL A 26 -10.69 -18.30 2.19
N LEU A 27 -11.13 -17.03 2.18
CA LEU A 27 -12.10 -16.55 1.19
C LEU A 27 -11.54 -16.62 -0.24
N GLY A 28 -10.28 -16.31 -0.44
CA GLY A 28 -9.59 -16.45 -1.73
C GLY A 28 -9.59 -17.88 -2.25
N LEU A 29 -9.30 -18.85 -1.37
CA LEU A 29 -9.35 -20.29 -1.67
C LEU A 29 -10.78 -20.73 -2.03
N ILE A 30 -11.78 -20.26 -1.28
CA ILE A 30 -13.19 -20.58 -1.51
C ILE A 30 -13.65 -20.04 -2.88
N ILE A 31 -13.37 -18.77 -3.17
CA ILE A 31 -13.72 -18.13 -4.45
C ILE A 31 -13.12 -18.90 -5.63
N ASP A 32 -11.83 -19.25 -5.55
CA ASP A 32 -11.18 -19.99 -6.63
C ASP A 32 -11.73 -21.42 -6.77
N SER A 33 -12.03 -22.09 -5.65
CA SER A 33 -12.61 -23.43 -5.65
C SER A 33 -14.02 -23.47 -6.27
N PHE A 34 -14.88 -22.50 -5.96
CA PHE A 34 -16.21 -22.39 -6.56
C PHE A 34 -16.15 -22.12 -8.07
N LYS A 35 -15.25 -21.25 -8.51
CA LYS A 35 -15.07 -20.97 -9.94
C LYS A 35 -14.66 -22.21 -10.74
N GLN A 36 -13.76 -23.02 -10.17
CA GLN A 36 -13.31 -24.24 -10.84
C GLN A 36 -14.41 -25.29 -10.98
N ARG A 37 -15.31 -25.40 -9.99
CA ARG A 37 -16.48 -26.30 -10.09
C ARG A 37 -17.43 -25.87 -11.21
N ASN A 38 -17.66 -24.56 -11.37
CA ASN A 38 -18.51 -24.05 -12.45
C ASN A 38 -17.90 -24.32 -13.85
N LEU A 39 -16.58 -24.22 -14.00
CA LEU A 39 -15.87 -24.51 -15.25
C LEU A 39 -15.81 -26.00 -15.63
N GLN A 40 -16.01 -26.92 -14.68
CA GLN A 40 -16.08 -28.36 -14.95
C GLN A 40 -17.48 -28.81 -15.43
N GLY A 41 -18.51 -27.99 -15.21
CA GLY A 41 -19.89 -28.28 -15.64
C GLY A 41 -20.21 -27.86 -17.08
N GLU A 42 -19.42 -26.94 -17.66
CA GLU A 42 -19.49 -26.59 -19.08
C GLU A 42 -18.48 -27.44 -19.86
N ASN A 43 -18.96 -28.15 -20.89
CA ASN A 43 -18.15 -29.06 -21.73
C ASN A 43 -16.78 -28.43 -22.09
N GLN A 44 -15.70 -29.03 -21.56
CA GLN A 44 -14.32 -28.61 -21.83
C GLN A 44 -13.98 -28.84 -23.30
N VAL A 45 -14.21 -27.83 -24.14
CA VAL A 45 -13.61 -27.76 -25.48
C VAL A 45 -12.12 -27.55 -25.28
N ASN A 46 -11.32 -28.62 -25.38
CA ASN A 46 -9.87 -28.68 -25.58
C ASN A 46 -9.08 -27.38 -25.33
N CYS A 47 -9.15 -26.84 -24.11
CA CYS A 47 -8.28 -25.74 -23.73
C CYS A 47 -6.95 -26.38 -23.34
N GLN A 48 -5.99 -26.39 -24.26
CA GLN A 48 -4.59 -26.72 -23.95
C GLN A 48 -4.21 -25.99 -22.66
N VAL A 49 -3.66 -26.72 -21.69
CA VAL A 49 -3.18 -26.17 -20.42
C VAL A 49 -2.00 -25.25 -20.73
N THR A 50 -2.27 -24.01 -21.15
CA THR A 50 -1.27 -22.97 -21.25
C THR A 50 -0.94 -22.53 -19.85
N SER A 51 0.20 -22.99 -19.33
CA SER A 51 0.70 -22.58 -18.03
C SER A 51 0.84 -21.05 -17.98
N ILE A 52 0.26 -20.41 -16.97
CA ILE A 52 0.20 -18.95 -16.87
C ILE A 52 1.40 -18.45 -16.09
N THR A 53 2.24 -17.68 -16.77
CA THR A 53 3.35 -16.96 -16.16
C THR A 53 3.00 -15.49 -15.97
N VAL A 54 3.62 -14.84 -15.00
CA VAL A 54 3.58 -13.37 -14.83
C VAL A 54 3.94 -12.65 -16.15
N ASN A 55 4.82 -13.23 -16.96
CA ASN A 55 5.25 -12.65 -18.24
C ASN A 55 4.13 -12.65 -19.28
N ASN A 56 3.29 -13.68 -19.30
CA ASN A 56 2.16 -13.75 -20.23
C ASN A 56 1.16 -12.62 -19.91
N ILE A 57 0.87 -12.42 -18.63
CA ILE A 57 0.03 -11.33 -18.13
C ILE A 57 0.60 -9.96 -18.52
N VAL A 58 1.89 -9.72 -18.27
CA VAL A 58 2.56 -8.44 -18.59
C VAL A 58 2.68 -8.20 -20.10
N LYS A 59 2.93 -9.23 -20.90
CA LYS A 59 2.97 -9.11 -22.38
C LYS A 59 1.60 -8.78 -22.96
N GLN A 60 0.53 -9.33 -22.39
CA GLN A 60 -0.84 -9.03 -22.83
C GLN A 60 -1.20 -7.57 -22.54
N GLN A 61 -0.71 -7.00 -21.44
CA GLN A 61 -0.75 -5.55 -21.23
C GLN A 61 -0.04 -4.78 -22.36
N ALA A 62 1.18 -5.17 -22.74
CA ALA A 62 1.98 -4.43 -23.72
C ALA A 62 1.33 -4.38 -25.12
N ASN A 63 0.54 -5.41 -25.46
CA ASN A 63 -0.15 -5.51 -26.74
C ASN A 63 -1.51 -4.79 -26.78
N GLN A 64 -2.02 -4.31 -25.63
CA GLN A 64 -3.30 -3.61 -25.56
C GLN A 64 -3.08 -2.12 -25.29
N LYS A 65 -3.48 -1.26 -26.25
CA LYS A 65 -3.41 0.20 -26.05
C LYS A 65 -4.29 0.60 -24.87
N ASN A 66 -3.70 1.31 -23.91
CA ASN A 66 -4.48 2.10 -22.95
C ASN A 66 -5.09 3.28 -23.72
N SER A 67 -6.40 3.48 -23.62
CA SER A 67 -6.99 4.76 -23.99
C SER A 67 -6.60 5.78 -22.90
N SER A 68 -5.95 6.87 -23.29
CA SER A 68 -5.45 7.91 -22.38
C SER A 68 -6.52 8.41 -21.39
N SER A 69 -7.76 8.55 -21.85
CA SER A 69 -8.91 8.97 -21.02
C SER A 69 -9.16 8.07 -19.80
N ASN A 70 -8.91 6.77 -19.85
CA ASN A 70 -9.18 5.89 -18.70
C ASN A 70 -8.10 5.98 -17.61
N ASP A 71 -6.88 6.41 -17.97
CA ASP A 71 -5.74 6.49 -17.05
C ASP A 71 -5.80 7.77 -16.18
N ASP A 72 -6.37 8.85 -16.70
CA ASP A 72 -6.56 10.12 -15.98
C ASP A 72 -7.67 10.02 -14.92
N ASP A 73 -8.78 9.35 -15.25
CA ASP A 73 -9.90 9.12 -14.33
C ASP A 73 -9.44 8.41 -13.05
N MET A 74 -8.71 7.29 -13.19
CA MET A 74 -8.30 6.48 -12.05
C MET A 74 -7.30 7.23 -11.16
N MET A 75 -6.43 8.04 -11.76
CA MET A 75 -5.48 8.86 -11.00
C MET A 75 -6.20 9.98 -10.24
N PHE A 76 -7.25 10.57 -10.83
CA PHE A 76 -8.13 11.51 -10.14
C PHE A 76 -8.84 10.86 -8.95
N PHE A 77 -9.41 9.67 -9.11
CA PHE A 77 -10.06 8.95 -7.99
C PHE A 77 -9.08 8.63 -6.86
N ILE A 78 -7.85 8.22 -7.19
CA ILE A 78 -6.80 7.99 -6.18
C ILE A 78 -6.45 9.30 -5.47
N GLY A 79 -6.25 10.39 -6.22
CA GLY A 79 -5.96 11.71 -5.65
C GLY A 79 -7.07 12.20 -4.72
N PHE A 80 -8.33 12.06 -5.14
CA PHE A 80 -9.49 12.40 -4.32
C PHE A 80 -9.57 11.55 -3.05
N PHE A 81 -9.36 10.23 -3.18
CA PHE A 81 -9.32 9.32 -2.04
C PHE A 81 -8.21 9.70 -1.04
N LEU A 82 -7.02 10.05 -1.53
CA LEU A 82 -5.92 10.50 -0.68
C LEU A 82 -6.25 11.82 0.02
N LEU A 83 -6.88 12.77 -0.66
CA LEU A 83 -7.34 14.02 -0.05
C LEU A 83 -8.32 13.74 1.09
N VAL A 84 -9.36 12.96 0.83
CA VAL A 84 -10.35 12.57 1.84
C VAL A 84 -9.68 11.84 3.00
N THR A 85 -8.78 10.91 2.71
CA THR A 85 -7.99 10.20 3.73
C THR A 85 -7.18 11.17 4.58
N GLY A 86 -6.52 12.15 3.97
CA GLY A 86 -5.73 13.17 4.66
C GLY A 86 -6.58 14.02 5.60
N VAL A 87 -7.77 14.44 5.16
CA VAL A 87 -8.71 15.21 5.99
C VAL A 87 -9.23 14.34 7.15
N VAL A 88 -9.71 13.13 6.87
CA VAL A 88 -10.25 12.21 7.88
C VAL A 88 -9.18 11.83 8.91
N TYR A 89 -7.94 11.67 8.46
CA TYR A 89 -6.78 11.38 9.32
C TYR A 89 -6.56 12.44 10.40
N LEU A 90 -6.87 13.72 10.15
CA LEU A 90 -6.74 14.78 11.15
C LEU A 90 -7.65 14.55 12.36
N PHE A 91 -8.84 13.97 12.13
CA PHE A 91 -9.87 13.77 13.16
C PHE A 91 -9.86 12.36 13.75
N ASN A 92 -9.41 11.36 12.99
CA ASN A 92 -9.50 9.93 13.34
C ASN A 92 -8.19 9.22 12.96
N ARG A 93 -7.10 9.62 13.61
CA ARG A 93 -5.73 9.28 13.20
C ARG A 93 -5.46 7.78 13.28
N LEU A 94 -5.78 7.18 14.42
CA LEU A 94 -5.52 5.77 14.68
C LEU A 94 -6.46 4.89 13.87
N GLU A 95 -7.73 5.28 13.81
CA GLU A 95 -8.80 4.54 13.15
C GLU A 95 -8.54 4.43 11.65
N ILE A 96 -8.18 5.52 10.97
CA ILE A 96 -7.94 5.48 9.53
C ILE A 96 -6.66 4.72 9.17
N LEU A 97 -5.58 4.86 9.95
CA LEU A 97 -4.33 4.13 9.73
C LEU A 97 -4.54 2.63 9.83
N ASN A 98 -5.19 2.18 10.90
CA ASN A 98 -5.48 0.78 11.15
C ASN A 98 -6.48 0.23 10.13
N PHE A 99 -7.54 0.99 9.81
CA PHE A 99 -8.52 0.61 8.79
C PHE A 99 -7.85 0.37 7.43
N LEU A 100 -7.04 1.31 6.95
CA LEU A 100 -6.35 1.18 5.66
C LEU A 100 -5.34 0.04 5.66
N TYR A 101 -4.60 -0.15 6.75
CA TYR A 101 -3.67 -1.26 6.90
C TYR A 101 -4.40 -2.61 6.83
N TYR A 102 -5.44 -2.81 7.65
CA TYR A 102 -6.20 -4.06 7.69
C TYR A 102 -6.96 -4.33 6.39
N LEU A 103 -7.52 -3.30 5.76
CA LEU A 103 -8.16 -3.43 4.45
C LEU A 103 -7.16 -3.87 3.37
N THR A 104 -5.96 -3.29 3.37
CA THR A 104 -4.89 -3.67 2.43
C THR A 104 -4.43 -5.11 2.66
N VAL A 105 -4.19 -5.48 3.93
CA VAL A 105 -3.85 -6.86 4.32
C VAL A 105 -4.91 -7.83 3.83
N PHE A 106 -6.20 -7.52 4.06
CA PHE A 106 -7.31 -8.35 3.64
C PHE A 106 -7.35 -8.54 2.11
N ILE A 107 -7.32 -7.44 1.33
CA ILE A 107 -7.41 -7.49 -0.14
C ILE A 107 -6.25 -8.30 -0.72
N VAL A 108 -5.02 -8.01 -0.29
CA VAL A 108 -3.83 -8.67 -0.82
C VAL A 108 -3.78 -10.15 -0.39
N SER A 109 -4.22 -10.48 0.82
CA SER A 109 -4.31 -11.86 1.30
C SER A 109 -5.37 -12.67 0.53
N LEU A 110 -6.53 -12.06 0.25
CA LEU A 110 -7.57 -12.68 -0.57
C LEU A 110 -7.05 -13.08 -1.95
N TRP A 111 -6.32 -12.20 -2.62
CA TRP A 111 -5.74 -12.52 -3.91
C TRP A 111 -4.56 -13.49 -3.83
N SER A 112 -3.75 -13.39 -2.77
CA SER A 112 -2.65 -14.32 -2.54
C SER A 112 -3.12 -15.76 -2.33
N GLY A 113 -4.26 -15.96 -1.65
CA GLY A 113 -4.87 -17.28 -1.47
C GLY A 113 -5.26 -17.93 -2.80
N GLY A 114 -5.91 -17.17 -3.68
CA GLY A 114 -6.27 -17.64 -5.02
C GLY A 114 -5.05 -17.96 -5.90
N ILE A 115 -4.01 -17.10 -5.86
CA ILE A 115 -2.74 -17.33 -6.56
C ILE A 115 -2.06 -18.60 -6.05
N LEU A 116 -1.97 -18.78 -4.73
CA LEU A 116 -1.31 -19.92 -4.10
C LEU A 116 -2.00 -21.24 -4.47
N HIS A 117 -3.32 -21.28 -4.44
CA HIS A 117 -4.08 -22.46 -4.88
C HIS A 117 -3.91 -22.76 -6.38
N SER A 118 -3.84 -21.72 -7.21
CA SER A 118 -3.55 -21.87 -8.65
C SER A 118 -2.14 -22.36 -8.94
N LEU A 119 -1.15 -21.98 -8.12
CA LEU A 119 0.22 -22.52 -8.15
C LEU A 119 0.26 -23.99 -7.73
N PHE A 120 -0.41 -24.36 -6.63
CA PHE A 120 -0.48 -25.75 -6.17
C PHE A 120 -1.14 -26.68 -7.18
N LYS A 121 -2.15 -26.19 -7.92
CA LYS A 121 -2.80 -26.93 -9.00
C LYS A 121 -2.02 -26.93 -10.32
N GLY A 122 -0.84 -26.32 -10.37
CA GLY A 122 0.02 -26.27 -11.56
C GLY A 122 -0.48 -25.37 -12.69
N LYS A 123 -1.54 -24.58 -12.47
CA LYS A 123 -2.08 -23.63 -13.47
C LYS A 123 -1.15 -22.45 -13.68
N PHE A 124 -0.59 -21.96 -12.58
CA PHE A 124 0.40 -20.87 -12.59
C PHE A 124 1.80 -21.46 -12.50
N THR A 125 2.73 -20.95 -13.29
CA THR A 125 4.11 -21.43 -13.33
C THR A 125 5.10 -20.28 -13.39
N GLY A 126 6.31 -20.52 -12.88
CA GLY A 126 7.44 -19.59 -12.94
C GLY A 126 7.71 -18.85 -11.63
N TRP A 127 9.00 -18.61 -11.38
CA TRP A 127 9.51 -18.05 -10.12
C TRP A 127 8.98 -16.64 -9.79
N ARG A 128 8.54 -15.87 -10.80
CA ARG A 128 8.03 -14.51 -10.61
C ARG A 128 6.76 -14.47 -9.75
N TRP A 129 5.96 -15.54 -9.75
CA TRP A 129 4.81 -15.65 -8.84
C TRP A 129 5.26 -15.76 -7.38
N PHE A 130 6.29 -16.58 -7.12
CA PHE A 130 6.89 -16.68 -5.79
C PHE A 130 7.51 -15.35 -5.35
N ALA A 131 8.25 -14.68 -6.23
CA ALA A 131 8.81 -13.36 -5.94
C ALA A 131 7.73 -12.32 -5.61
N ASN A 132 6.56 -12.41 -6.27
CA ASN A 132 5.42 -11.54 -6.00
C ASN A 132 4.84 -11.78 -4.59
N LEU A 133 4.60 -13.05 -4.24
CA LEU A 133 4.10 -13.42 -2.92
C LEU A 133 5.09 -13.04 -1.81
N ALA A 134 6.39 -13.28 -2.04
CA ALA A 134 7.45 -12.88 -1.12
C ALA A 134 7.49 -11.35 -0.93
N PHE A 135 7.38 -10.59 -2.03
CA PHE A 135 7.31 -9.13 -1.96
C PHE A 135 6.08 -8.66 -1.17
N TYR A 136 4.91 -9.27 -1.33
CA TYR A 136 3.72 -8.93 -0.54
C TYR A 136 3.94 -9.17 0.95
N GLY A 137 4.57 -10.29 1.31
CA GLY A 137 4.96 -10.57 2.70
C GLY A 137 5.88 -9.50 3.29
N VAL A 138 6.95 -9.16 2.56
CA VAL A 138 7.88 -8.09 2.96
C VAL A 138 7.16 -6.73 3.05
N PHE A 139 6.30 -6.42 2.08
CA PHE A 139 5.51 -5.19 2.06
C PHE A 139 4.66 -5.07 3.32
N PHE A 140 3.98 -6.14 3.76
CA PHE A 140 3.18 -6.11 4.98
C PHE A 140 4.01 -5.84 6.22
N ILE A 141 5.16 -6.52 6.37
CA ILE A 141 6.06 -6.32 7.52
C ILE A 141 6.55 -4.87 7.56
N VAL A 142 7.01 -4.34 6.43
CA VAL A 142 7.49 -2.95 6.32
C VAL A 142 6.35 -1.96 6.60
N THR A 143 5.18 -2.20 6.00
CA THR A 143 4.01 -1.33 6.18
C THR A 143 3.54 -1.30 7.63
N PHE A 144 3.47 -2.46 8.29
CA PHE A 144 3.18 -2.56 9.72
C PHE A 144 4.17 -1.74 10.55
N HIS A 145 5.46 -1.81 10.23
CA HIS A 145 6.47 -1.01 10.91
C HIS A 145 6.25 0.50 10.70
N ILE A 146 5.92 0.93 9.47
CA ILE A 146 5.64 2.34 9.16
C ILE A 146 4.36 2.81 9.86
N VAL A 147 3.29 2.00 9.91
CA VAL A 147 2.06 2.33 10.65
C VAL A 147 2.36 2.56 12.13
N ASN A 148 3.19 1.71 12.74
CA ASN A 148 3.62 1.90 14.13
C ASN A 148 4.40 3.22 14.32
N LYS A 149 5.24 3.61 13.35
CA LYS A 149 5.91 4.92 13.36
C LYS A 149 4.94 6.07 13.14
N ALA A 150 3.83 5.87 12.42
CA ALA A 150 2.80 6.90 12.28
C ALA A 150 2.05 7.17 13.59
N ILE A 151 1.89 6.13 14.41
CA ILE A 151 1.28 6.25 15.74
C ILE A 151 2.30 6.83 16.74
N THR A 152 3.55 6.35 16.69
CA THR A 152 4.64 6.74 17.59
C THR A 152 5.90 7.10 16.79
N PRO A 153 6.00 8.34 16.27
CA PRO A 153 7.17 8.79 15.52
C PRO A 153 8.42 8.85 16.40
N ASN A 154 9.61 8.78 15.78
CA ASN A 154 10.88 8.93 16.48
C ASN A 154 11.05 10.34 17.05
N PHE A 155 10.69 11.34 16.24
CA PHE A 155 10.89 12.75 16.55
C PHE A 155 9.57 13.51 16.45
N ALA A 156 8.62 13.24 17.36
CA ALA A 156 7.34 13.94 17.37
C ALA A 156 7.35 15.17 18.29
N PRO A 157 6.63 16.26 17.92
CA PRO A 157 6.27 17.32 18.84
C PRO A 157 5.57 16.80 20.10
N THR A 158 5.79 17.45 21.25
CA THR A 158 5.25 17.02 22.55
C THR A 158 3.73 16.86 22.53
N ASN A 159 3.02 17.75 21.84
CA ASN A 159 1.56 17.78 21.75
C ASN A 159 0.99 16.91 20.62
N PHE A 160 1.82 16.28 19.79
CA PHE A 160 1.36 15.42 18.70
C PHE A 160 0.49 14.26 19.19
N LYS A 161 0.83 13.65 20.34
CA LYS A 161 0.02 12.56 20.93
C LYS A 161 -1.42 12.98 21.25
N PHE A 162 -1.66 14.28 21.47
CA PHE A 162 -2.97 14.85 21.78
C PHE A 162 -3.64 15.50 20.57
N SER A 163 -3.01 15.52 19.39
CA SER A 163 -3.51 16.30 18.24
C SER A 163 -4.94 15.93 17.87
N GLN A 164 -5.29 14.64 17.87
CA GLN A 164 -6.65 14.17 17.59
C GLN A 164 -7.66 14.70 18.62
N GLN A 165 -7.31 14.68 19.91
CA GLN A 165 -8.18 15.18 20.97
C GLN A 165 -8.37 16.70 20.87
N ILE A 166 -7.29 17.43 20.59
CA ILE A 166 -7.32 18.90 20.41
C ILE A 166 -8.20 19.26 19.22
N ILE A 167 -8.01 18.62 18.07
CA ILE A 167 -8.79 18.88 16.86
C ILE A 167 -10.27 18.53 17.07
N ASN A 168 -10.57 17.42 17.76
CA ASN A 168 -11.95 17.02 18.00
C ASN A 168 -12.68 17.93 19.00
N ALA A 169 -11.95 18.55 19.94
CA ALA A 169 -12.52 19.48 20.92
C ALA A 169 -12.65 20.92 20.41
N TYR A 170 -11.64 21.40 19.68
CA TYR A 170 -11.48 22.82 19.33
C TYR A 170 -11.43 23.09 17.82
N GLY A 171 -11.57 22.06 16.99
CA GLY A 171 -11.38 22.14 15.54
C GLY A 171 -9.92 22.32 15.13
N LEU A 172 -9.68 22.48 13.83
CA LEU A 172 -8.33 22.66 13.28
C LEU A 172 -7.66 23.96 13.74
N LEU A 173 -8.44 25.02 13.97
CA LEU A 173 -7.91 26.30 14.46
C LEU A 173 -7.36 26.18 15.88
N GLY A 174 -7.94 25.32 16.72
CA GLY A 174 -7.44 25.09 18.07
C GLY A 174 -6.03 24.49 18.13
N LEU A 175 -5.50 23.95 17.01
CA LEU A 175 -4.09 23.54 16.95
C LEU A 175 -3.12 24.71 17.18
N SER A 176 -3.46 25.95 16.78
CA SER A 176 -2.53 27.08 16.90
C SER A 176 -2.16 27.41 18.35
N ASP A 177 -3.04 27.05 19.29
CA ASP A 177 -2.84 27.32 20.71
C ASP A 177 -1.87 26.33 21.36
N TYR A 178 -1.62 25.19 20.72
CA TYR A 178 -0.80 24.10 21.26
C TYR A 178 0.40 23.71 20.38
N PHE A 179 0.42 24.13 19.12
CA PHE A 179 1.47 23.80 18.15
C PHE A 179 2.21 25.07 17.75
N SER A 180 3.55 25.04 17.87
CA SER A 180 4.39 26.08 17.31
C SER A 180 4.43 25.98 15.78
N PHE A 181 4.90 27.03 15.12
CA PHE A 181 5.12 27.01 13.66
C PHE A 181 6.01 25.84 13.20
N LEU A 182 7.01 25.49 14.00
CA LEU A 182 7.89 24.36 13.75
C LEU A 182 7.14 23.03 13.83
N ASP A 183 6.23 22.89 14.80
CA ASP A 183 5.42 21.68 14.95
C ASP A 183 4.45 21.51 13.78
N PHE A 184 3.91 22.62 13.26
CA PHE A 184 3.10 22.59 12.04
C PHE A 184 3.90 22.15 10.82
N LYS A 185 5.13 22.65 10.62
CA LYS A 185 6.00 22.16 9.54
C LYS A 185 6.25 20.67 9.65
N TRP A 186 6.60 20.20 10.85
CA TRP A 186 6.79 18.77 11.11
C TRP A 186 5.53 17.97 10.75
N PHE A 187 4.36 18.47 11.17
CA PHE A 187 3.08 17.82 10.93
C PHE A 187 2.73 17.73 9.44
N ILE A 188 3.12 18.72 8.62
CA ILE A 188 2.98 18.68 7.16
C ILE A 188 3.82 17.55 6.56
N PHE A 189 5.09 17.40 6.97
CA PHE A 189 5.94 16.30 6.50
C PHE A 189 5.38 14.94 6.95
N HIS A 190 4.92 14.85 8.19
CA HIS A 190 4.28 13.64 8.71
C HIS A 190 3.04 13.26 7.89
N LEU A 191 2.13 14.21 7.65
CA LEU A 191 0.92 14.00 6.86
C LEU A 191 1.25 13.59 5.43
N LEU A 192 2.23 14.23 4.79
CA LEU A 192 2.71 13.85 3.46
C LEU A 192 3.22 12.40 3.44
N GLY A 193 3.97 12.00 4.47
CA GLY A 193 4.43 10.62 4.64
C GLY A 193 3.27 9.62 4.78
N VAL A 194 2.23 9.96 5.55
CA VAL A 194 1.01 9.15 5.69
C VAL A 194 0.25 9.03 4.37
N LEU A 195 0.10 10.13 3.62
CA LEU A 195 -0.52 10.09 2.30
C LEU A 195 0.27 9.21 1.32
N LEU A 196 1.60 9.25 1.37
CA LEU A 196 2.46 8.40 0.56
C LEU A 196 2.36 6.91 0.96
N LEU A 197 2.19 6.61 2.26
CA LEU A 197 1.91 5.27 2.75
C LEU A 197 0.60 4.74 2.18
N SER A 198 -0.48 5.52 2.34
CA SER A 198 -1.82 5.19 1.84
C SER A 198 -1.80 4.99 0.33
N PHE A 199 -1.08 5.84 -0.40
CA PHE A 199 -0.90 5.67 -1.85
C PHE A 199 -0.20 4.36 -2.20
N SER A 200 0.82 3.97 -1.44
CA SER A 200 1.55 2.71 -1.63
C SER A 200 0.63 1.50 -1.39
N MET A 201 -0.18 1.54 -0.33
CA MET A 201 -1.18 0.52 0.00
C MET A 201 -2.24 0.35 -1.11
N ILE A 202 -2.79 1.46 -1.61
CA ILE A 202 -3.76 1.47 -2.72
C ILE A 202 -3.11 0.88 -3.97
N ARG A 203 -1.92 1.36 -4.34
CA ARG A 203 -1.21 0.92 -5.54
C ARG A 203 -0.89 -0.58 -5.49
N LEU A 204 -0.48 -1.10 -4.33
CA LEU A 204 -0.29 -2.53 -4.16
C LEU A 204 -1.60 -3.28 -4.37
N SER A 205 -2.68 -2.86 -3.71
CA SER A 205 -4.01 -3.49 -3.83
C SER A 205 -4.52 -3.51 -5.27
N LEU A 206 -4.29 -2.44 -6.05
CA LEU A 206 -4.63 -2.39 -7.47
C LEU A 206 -3.76 -3.34 -8.29
N SER A 207 -2.46 -3.40 -8.03
CA SER A 207 -1.54 -4.32 -8.70
C SER A 207 -1.89 -5.78 -8.44
N THR A 208 -2.17 -6.15 -7.19
CA THR A 208 -2.55 -7.52 -6.81
C THR A 208 -3.88 -7.91 -7.43
N THR A 209 -4.85 -6.98 -7.46
CA THR A 209 -6.15 -7.17 -8.12
C THR A 209 -5.95 -7.42 -9.62
N TYR A 210 -5.10 -6.64 -10.30
CA TYR A 210 -4.81 -6.87 -11.71
C TYR A 210 -4.28 -8.28 -11.97
N PHE A 211 -3.23 -8.71 -11.25
CA PHE A 211 -2.62 -10.02 -11.46
C PHE A 211 -3.61 -11.16 -11.20
N ALA A 212 -4.47 -11.04 -10.18
CA ALA A 212 -5.46 -12.05 -9.87
C ALA A 212 -6.62 -12.09 -10.88
N VAL A 213 -7.14 -10.94 -11.30
CA VAL A 213 -8.22 -10.87 -12.31
C VAL A 213 -7.71 -11.33 -13.67
N MET A 214 -6.53 -10.87 -14.08
CA MET A 214 -5.94 -11.20 -15.38
C MET A 214 -5.48 -12.66 -15.45
N GLY A 215 -4.89 -13.18 -14.37
CA GLY A 215 -4.53 -14.60 -14.29
C GLY A 215 -5.75 -15.51 -14.45
N ASN A 216 -6.89 -15.13 -13.87
CA ASN A 216 -8.15 -15.84 -14.06
C ASN A 216 -8.73 -15.65 -15.47
N TYR A 217 -8.66 -14.43 -16.03
CA TYR A 217 -9.15 -14.15 -17.37
C TYR A 217 -8.48 -15.01 -18.43
N ILE A 218 -7.15 -15.17 -18.35
CA ILE A 218 -6.40 -16.00 -19.31
C ILE A 218 -6.82 -17.48 -19.26
N THR A 219 -7.29 -17.98 -18.10
CA THR A 219 -7.83 -19.34 -17.99
C THR A 219 -9.28 -19.51 -18.43
N SER A 220 -10.00 -18.41 -18.63
CA SER A 220 -11.44 -18.43 -18.89
C SER A 220 -11.73 -18.15 -20.36
N ASN A 221 -12.77 -18.79 -20.89
CA ASN A 221 -13.26 -18.55 -22.27
C ASN A 221 -14.00 -17.21 -22.42
N TYR A 222 -13.70 -16.20 -21.60
CA TYR A 222 -14.38 -14.91 -21.69
C TYR A 222 -13.96 -14.16 -22.95
N GLU A 223 -14.93 -13.82 -23.79
CA GLU A 223 -14.71 -13.05 -25.03
C GLU A 223 -14.21 -11.62 -24.76
N GLN A 224 -14.53 -11.06 -23.60
CA GLN A 224 -14.20 -9.69 -23.24
C GLN A 224 -13.34 -9.62 -21.98
N GLU A 225 -12.30 -8.78 -22.03
CA GLU A 225 -11.45 -8.51 -20.89
C GLU A 225 -12.26 -7.85 -19.74
N PRO A 226 -12.12 -8.34 -18.49
CA PRO A 226 -12.83 -7.81 -17.34
C PRO A 226 -12.58 -6.32 -17.12
N TRP A 227 -13.64 -5.58 -16.75
CA TRP A 227 -13.58 -4.15 -16.47
C TRP A 227 -12.50 -3.79 -15.43
N LEU A 228 -12.38 -4.61 -14.36
CA LEU A 228 -11.36 -4.43 -13.33
C LEU A 228 -9.93 -4.57 -13.87
N ALA A 229 -9.68 -5.51 -14.78
CA ALA A 229 -8.35 -5.68 -15.40
C ALA A 229 -8.00 -4.46 -16.26
N LYS A 230 -8.96 -3.94 -17.03
CA LYS A 230 -8.78 -2.71 -17.82
C LYS A 230 -8.39 -1.53 -16.95
N ARG A 231 -9.10 -1.31 -15.83
CA ARG A 231 -8.87 -0.17 -14.92
C ARG A 231 -7.58 -0.29 -14.10
N THR A 232 -7.07 -1.49 -13.88
CA THR A 232 -5.87 -1.73 -13.05
C THR A 232 -4.60 -2.01 -13.87
N ARG A 233 -4.70 -2.08 -15.21
CA ARG A 233 -3.60 -2.45 -16.11
C ARG A 233 -2.34 -1.59 -15.95
N LYS A 234 -2.45 -0.29 -15.68
CA LYS A 234 -1.29 0.60 -15.46
C LYS A 234 -0.36 0.11 -14.34
N TYR A 235 -0.90 -0.65 -13.39
CA TYR A 235 -0.22 -1.24 -12.24
C TYR A 235 0.24 -2.68 -12.48
N ALA A 236 0.33 -3.13 -13.72
CA ALA A 236 0.75 -4.49 -14.06
C ALA A 236 2.26 -4.66 -14.25
N ASN A 237 3.04 -3.57 -14.34
CA ASN A 237 4.48 -3.68 -14.54
C ASN A 237 5.17 -4.15 -13.24
N PHE A 238 5.49 -5.44 -13.21
CA PHE A 238 6.01 -6.16 -12.06
C PHE A 238 7.23 -5.48 -11.40
N TRP A 239 8.36 -5.41 -12.11
CA TRP A 239 9.61 -4.88 -11.55
C TRP A 239 9.51 -3.40 -11.23
N ARG A 240 8.88 -2.63 -12.12
CA ARG A 240 8.69 -1.19 -11.91
C ARG A 240 7.85 -0.94 -10.66
N ASN A 241 6.83 -1.75 -10.39
CA ASN A 241 6.02 -1.59 -9.19
C ASN A 241 6.76 -1.96 -7.92
N ILE A 242 7.55 -3.04 -7.93
CA ILE A 242 8.38 -3.40 -6.76
C ILE A 242 9.29 -2.24 -6.40
N VAL A 243 10.10 -1.76 -7.36
CA VAL A 243 11.05 -0.66 -7.13
C VAL A 243 10.31 0.60 -6.70
N TYR A 244 9.23 0.97 -7.38
CA TYR A 244 8.48 2.18 -7.08
C TYR A 244 7.85 2.14 -5.68
N LEU A 245 7.19 1.03 -5.31
CA LEU A 245 6.59 0.87 -3.99
C LEU A 245 7.67 0.86 -2.90
N SER A 246 8.81 0.21 -3.12
CA SER A 246 9.93 0.23 -2.17
C SER A 246 10.45 1.64 -1.93
N ILE A 247 10.61 2.46 -2.98
CA ILE A 247 11.02 3.86 -2.84
C ILE A 247 9.96 4.66 -2.09
N CYS A 248 8.67 4.50 -2.43
CA CYS A 248 7.59 5.20 -1.74
C CYS A 248 7.52 4.85 -0.25
N LEU A 249 7.65 3.56 0.11
CA LEU A 249 7.68 3.13 1.50
C LEU A 249 8.89 3.67 2.25
N PHE A 250 10.06 3.69 1.61
CA PHE A 250 11.27 4.26 2.20
C PHE A 250 11.08 5.76 2.51
N ILE A 251 10.65 6.56 1.53
CA ILE A 251 10.40 7.99 1.73
C ILE A 251 9.31 8.21 2.79
N SER A 252 8.23 7.43 2.72
CA SER A 252 7.13 7.49 3.69
C SER A 252 7.61 7.25 5.11
N TYR A 253 8.47 6.25 5.34
CA TYR A 253 9.06 5.98 6.65
C TYR A 253 9.77 7.21 7.24
N TYR A 254 10.71 7.81 6.51
CA TYR A 254 11.50 8.94 7.03
C TYR A 254 10.67 10.19 7.26
N LEU A 255 9.64 10.42 6.43
CA LEU A 255 8.69 11.50 6.61
C LEU A 255 7.82 11.29 7.86
N ILE A 256 7.23 10.10 8.00
CA ILE A 256 6.34 9.75 9.11
C ILE A 256 7.10 9.75 10.44
N ALA A 257 8.28 9.15 10.48
CA ALA A 257 9.04 9.01 11.71
C ALA A 257 9.64 10.35 12.20
N GLY A 258 9.67 11.37 11.34
CA GLY A 258 10.21 12.70 11.64
C GLY A 258 11.71 12.83 11.37
N ASP A 259 12.39 11.74 11.01
CA ASP A 259 13.82 11.74 10.68
C ASP A 259 14.15 12.69 9.52
N PHE A 260 13.32 12.71 8.47
CA PHE A 260 13.51 13.63 7.34
C PHE A 260 13.40 15.09 7.79
N PHE A 261 12.44 15.41 8.66
CA PHE A 261 12.27 16.76 9.18
C PHE A 261 13.49 17.19 10.01
N MET A 262 13.99 16.31 10.87
CA MET A 262 15.17 16.60 11.68
C MET A 262 16.40 16.88 10.82
N TRP A 263 16.61 16.08 9.77
CA TRP A 263 17.67 16.33 8.80
C TRP A 263 17.45 17.66 8.07
N PHE A 264 16.25 17.88 7.50
CA PHE A 264 15.93 19.03 6.67
C PHE A 264 16.02 20.37 7.41
N GLU A 265 15.50 20.45 8.64
CA GLU A 265 15.44 21.72 9.36
C GLU A 265 16.74 22.02 10.13
N TYR A 266 17.50 21.01 10.57
CA TYR A 266 18.65 21.22 11.46
C TYR A 266 20.01 20.83 10.87
N GLN A 267 20.09 19.74 10.11
CA GLN A 267 21.38 19.22 9.61
C GLN A 267 21.69 19.81 8.23
N PHE A 268 20.73 19.77 7.31
CA PHE A 268 20.87 20.24 5.95
C PHE A 268 21.32 21.71 5.84
N PRO A 269 20.78 22.68 6.61
CA PRO A 269 21.24 24.06 6.52
C PRO A 269 22.72 24.21 6.89
N ARG A 270 23.18 23.47 7.92
CA ARG A 270 24.59 23.48 8.35
C ARG A 270 25.50 22.87 7.30
N GLU A 271 25.10 21.73 6.73
CA GLU A 271 25.86 21.08 5.66
C GLU A 271 25.93 21.95 4.40
N MET A 272 24.82 22.63 4.06
CA MET A 272 24.76 23.59 2.96
C MET A 272 25.65 24.81 3.20
N GLU A 273 25.67 25.34 4.42
CA GLU A 273 26.55 26.45 4.79
C GLU A 273 28.03 26.05 4.64
N ILE A 274 28.42 24.86 5.14
CA ILE A 274 29.77 24.32 4.97
C ILE A 274 30.11 24.15 3.48
N PHE A 275 29.19 23.60 2.70
CA PHE A 275 29.38 23.40 1.27
C PHE A 275 29.56 24.73 0.53
N ILE A 276 28.69 25.71 0.77
CA ILE A 276 28.77 27.05 0.16
C ILE A 276 30.08 27.72 0.55
N ASN A 277 30.46 27.66 1.84
CA ASN A 277 31.72 28.24 2.30
C ASN A 277 32.94 27.59 1.63
N LYS A 278 32.92 26.26 1.46
CA LYS A 278 33.97 25.54 0.73
C LYS A 278 34.04 25.93 -0.75
N VAL A 279 32.90 26.08 -1.41
CA VAL A 279 32.81 26.48 -2.82
C VAL A 279 33.28 27.93 -3.03
N LEU A 280 32.89 28.85 -2.13
CA LEU A 280 33.20 30.28 -2.27
C LEU A 280 34.59 30.65 -1.77
N HIS A 281 35.08 30.01 -0.70
CA HIS A 281 36.30 30.42 0.00
C HIS A 281 37.43 29.37 -0.07
N GLY A 282 37.21 28.20 -0.66
CA GLY A 282 38.27 27.25 -1.00
C GLY A 282 38.90 26.47 0.16
N SER A 283 38.32 26.51 1.37
CA SER A 283 38.73 25.69 2.52
C SER A 283 38.07 24.31 2.51
#